data_AF-A0A7Y5A790-F1
#
_entry.id   AF-A0A7Y5A790-F1
#
_cell.length_a   1.000
_cell.length_b   1.000
_cell.length_c   1.000
_cell.angle_alpha   90.00
_cell.angle_beta   90.00
_cell.angle_gamma   90.00
#
_symmetry.space_group_name_H-M   'P 1'
#
loop_
_entity.id
_entity.type
_entity.pdbx_description
1 polymer ?
#
loop_
_entity_poly.entity_id
_entity_poly.type
_entity_poly.pdbx_seq_one_letter_code
_entity_poly.pdbx_strand_id
1 'polypeptide(L)'
;MKPEISRTEDGSDSLFNASLNEFYHSKYGAVTESEHVFIKSGLYEIINDNSPVHILEIGFGTALNAMLTLKEINKRQLVFYTAIELFPVDMEIAQKLNYCDAGDMKFYHEDFLKMHQSEWEKEIDISQNFKLKKRNIDLLTFQPEANCYDLIYFDAFSPNVQPELWTAAVFQKLFNSLKDNGILVTYCAKGIVKQALRQVGFVVKRLPGPPGKRHILQAIKNAKTKNTHCPKKMFHLFDFEAGITKR
;
A
#
# COMPACT_ATOMS: atom_id res chain seq x y z
N MET A 1 4.37 24.59 -2.50
CA MET A 1 4.17 24.71 -1.03
C MET A 1 4.39 23.35 -0.40
N LYS A 2 4.90 23.28 0.84
CA LYS A 2 5.01 22.00 1.56
C LYS A 2 3.59 21.51 1.91
N PRO A 3 3.34 20.19 1.94
CA PRO A 3 2.06 19.67 2.38
C PRO A 3 1.82 19.95 3.87
N GLU A 4 0.57 20.07 4.27
CA GLU A 4 0.16 20.36 5.65
C GLU A 4 -0.56 19.17 6.27
N ILE A 5 -0.34 18.94 7.57
CA ILE A 5 -1.00 17.84 8.29
C ILE A 5 -2.49 18.14 8.42
N SER A 6 -3.32 17.14 8.13
CA SER A 6 -4.78 17.21 8.25
C SER A 6 -5.32 15.96 8.93
N ARG A 7 -6.10 16.15 9.99
CA ARG A 7 -6.70 15.04 10.76
C ARG A 7 -7.90 14.44 10.00
N THR A 8 -7.94 13.12 9.91
CA THR A 8 -9.06 12.38 9.30
C THR A 8 -10.07 11.89 10.34
N GLU A 9 -11.24 11.42 9.89
CA GLU A 9 -12.34 10.98 10.78
C GLU A 9 -12.00 9.75 11.63
N ASP A 10 -11.09 8.87 11.18
CA ASP A 10 -10.63 7.72 11.98
C ASP A 10 -9.54 8.08 13.01
N GLY A 11 -9.21 9.37 13.13
CA GLY A 11 -8.22 9.89 14.07
C GLY A 11 -6.79 9.84 13.56
N SER A 12 -6.51 9.20 12.43
CA SER A 12 -5.19 9.22 11.79
C SER A 12 -4.94 10.52 11.02
N ASP A 13 -3.69 10.95 10.97
CA ASP A 13 -3.25 12.09 10.18
C ASP A 13 -3.18 11.73 8.68
N SER A 14 -3.42 12.72 7.85
CA SER A 14 -3.13 12.72 6.43
C SER A 14 -2.36 13.99 6.11
N LEU A 15 -2.05 14.18 4.83
CA LEU A 15 -1.41 15.40 4.33
C LEU A 15 -2.32 16.05 3.28
N PHE A 16 -2.37 17.38 3.28
CA PHE A 16 -3.02 18.17 2.25
C PHE A 16 -1.97 18.84 1.36
N ASN A 17 -2.05 18.59 0.05
CA ASN A 17 -1.19 19.22 -0.94
C ASN A 17 -1.92 20.43 -1.55
N ALA A 18 -1.58 21.63 -1.10
CA ALA A 18 -2.21 22.86 -1.56
C ALA A 18 -2.01 23.14 -3.06
N SER A 19 -0.89 22.69 -3.65
CA SER A 19 -0.61 22.89 -5.09
C SER A 19 -1.55 22.06 -5.96
N LEU A 20 -1.91 20.87 -5.49
CA LEU A 20 -2.81 19.94 -6.19
C LEU A 20 -4.27 20.07 -5.72
N ASN A 21 -4.50 20.80 -4.63
CA ASN A 21 -5.77 20.86 -3.93
C ASN A 21 -6.34 19.46 -3.62
N GLU A 22 -5.47 18.55 -3.17
CA GLU A 22 -5.80 17.14 -2.93
C GLU A 22 -5.13 16.63 -1.66
N PHE A 23 -5.79 15.69 -0.98
CA PHE A 23 -5.26 14.99 0.19
C PHE A 23 -4.51 13.74 -0.23
N TYR A 24 -3.48 13.36 0.54
CA TYR A 24 -2.75 12.11 0.35
C TYR A 24 -3.64 10.87 0.61
N HIS A 25 -4.60 10.99 1.52
CA HIS A 25 -5.54 9.92 1.86
C HIS A 25 -6.98 10.44 1.98
N SER A 26 -7.94 9.53 2.04
CA SER A 26 -9.34 9.83 2.34
C SER A 26 -9.52 10.59 3.64
N LYS A 27 -10.34 11.65 3.61
CA LYS A 27 -10.76 12.38 4.81
C LYS A 27 -11.51 11.51 5.83
N TYR A 28 -12.11 10.40 5.38
CA TYR A 28 -12.86 9.47 6.23
C TYR A 28 -11.94 8.56 7.07
N GLY A 29 -10.64 8.54 6.78
CA GLY A 29 -9.67 7.75 7.53
C GLY A 29 -8.50 7.30 6.67
N ALA A 30 -7.28 7.75 6.99
CA ALA A 30 -6.09 7.35 6.25
C ALA A 30 -5.75 5.88 6.51
N VAL A 31 -5.66 5.50 7.79
CA VAL A 31 -5.39 4.10 8.19
C VAL A 31 -6.51 3.17 7.72
N THR A 32 -7.77 3.55 7.95
CA THR A 32 -8.93 2.73 7.57
C THR A 32 -8.98 2.46 6.07
N GLU A 33 -8.69 3.47 5.24
CA GLU A 33 -8.62 3.30 3.79
C GLU A 33 -7.46 2.39 3.40
N SER A 34 -6.24 2.68 3.88
CA SER A 34 -5.05 1.92 3.51
C SER A 34 -5.13 0.45 3.91
N GLU A 35 -5.64 0.16 5.11
CA GLU A 35 -5.92 -1.21 5.54
C GLU A 35 -6.92 -1.91 4.64
N HIS A 36 -7.97 -1.22 4.19
CA HIS A 36 -9.01 -1.84 3.36
C HIS A 36 -8.54 -2.08 1.92
N VAL A 37 -7.90 -1.07 1.32
CA VAL A 37 -7.49 -1.07 -0.08
C VAL A 37 -6.24 -1.91 -0.30
N PHE A 38 -5.18 -1.65 0.44
CA PHE A 38 -3.85 -2.18 0.14
C PHE A 38 -3.57 -3.47 0.91
N ILE A 39 -3.95 -3.52 2.19
CA ILE A 39 -3.71 -4.70 3.02
C ILE A 39 -4.75 -5.80 2.75
N LYS A 40 -6.02 -5.55 3.09
CA LYS A 40 -7.09 -6.57 3.03
C LYS A 40 -7.41 -7.02 1.61
N SER A 41 -7.35 -6.09 0.65
CA SER A 41 -7.68 -6.39 -0.75
C SER A 41 -6.45 -6.66 -1.63
N GLY A 42 -5.23 -6.53 -1.08
CA GLY A 42 -3.97 -6.71 -1.79
C GLY A 42 -3.07 -7.71 -1.06
N LEU A 43 -2.39 -7.27 -0.01
CA LEU A 43 -1.40 -8.07 0.73
C LEU A 43 -1.91 -9.46 1.12
N TYR A 44 -3.10 -9.51 1.73
CA TYR A 44 -3.69 -10.76 2.22
C TYR A 44 -4.01 -11.78 1.11
N GLU A 45 -4.11 -11.35 -0.14
CA GLU A 45 -4.37 -12.24 -1.29
C GLU A 45 -3.11 -12.96 -1.78
N ILE A 46 -1.92 -12.47 -1.41
CA ILE A 46 -0.64 -12.98 -1.91
C ILE A 46 0.27 -13.53 -0.82
N ILE A 47 0.15 -13.07 0.42
CA ILE A 47 1.01 -13.57 1.51
C ILE A 47 0.80 -15.06 1.69
N ASN A 48 1.91 -15.77 1.79
CA ASN A 48 1.95 -17.17 2.08
C ASN A 48 3.35 -17.44 2.66
N ASP A 49 3.42 -18.03 3.85
CA ASP A 49 4.63 -18.18 4.68
C ASP A 49 5.83 -18.91 4.02
N ASN A 50 5.68 -19.31 2.76
CA ASN A 50 6.59 -20.19 2.03
C ASN A 50 7.33 -19.49 0.88
N SER A 51 7.07 -18.22 0.58
CA SER A 51 7.76 -17.53 -0.51
C SER A 51 7.98 -16.03 -0.25
N PRO A 52 9.12 -15.45 -0.67
CA PRO A 52 9.31 -14.02 -0.62
C PRO A 52 8.29 -13.28 -1.48
N VAL A 53 7.83 -12.14 -0.98
CA VAL A 53 6.84 -11.29 -1.65
C VAL A 53 7.52 -10.01 -2.11
N HIS A 54 7.39 -9.69 -3.40
CA HIS A 54 7.90 -8.46 -4.00
C HIS A 54 6.75 -7.48 -4.22
N ILE A 55 6.83 -6.31 -3.60
CA ILE A 55 5.80 -5.27 -3.67
C ILE A 55 6.37 -4.05 -4.36
N LEU A 56 5.59 -3.46 -5.27
CA LEU A 56 5.87 -2.14 -5.84
C LEU A 56 4.76 -1.17 -5.42
N GLU A 57 5.13 -0.08 -4.77
CA GLU A 57 4.24 1.03 -4.46
C GLU A 57 4.51 2.22 -5.38
N ILE A 58 3.42 2.74 -5.93
CA ILE A 58 3.40 3.97 -6.72
C ILE A 58 2.89 5.08 -5.81
N GLY A 59 3.81 5.96 -5.37
CA GLY A 59 3.53 7.00 -4.38
C GLY A 59 3.91 6.54 -2.97
N PHE A 60 5.19 6.67 -2.59
CA PHE A 60 5.62 6.37 -1.21
C PHE A 60 4.92 7.26 -0.19
N GLY A 61 4.68 8.53 -0.53
CA GLY A 61 3.92 9.48 0.27
C GLY A 61 4.36 9.52 1.73
N THR A 62 3.43 9.19 2.63
CA THR A 62 3.68 9.21 4.08
C THR A 62 4.26 7.90 4.62
N ALA A 63 4.59 6.92 3.77
CA ALA A 63 4.99 5.56 4.12
C ALA A 63 3.91 4.72 4.83
N LEU A 64 2.64 5.13 4.79
CA LEU A 64 1.56 4.47 5.53
C LEU A 64 1.36 3.02 5.08
N ASN A 65 1.27 2.77 3.76
CA ASN A 65 1.05 1.44 3.23
C ASN A 65 2.25 0.50 3.50
N ALA A 66 3.49 1.03 3.43
CA ALA A 66 4.70 0.28 3.76
C ALA A 66 4.74 -0.15 5.23
N MET A 67 4.42 0.78 6.15
CA MET A 67 4.35 0.51 7.58
C MET A 67 3.23 -0.46 7.93
N LEU A 68 2.03 -0.30 7.35
CA LEU A 68 0.94 -1.26 7.54
C LEU A 68 1.30 -2.64 6.98
N THR A 69 2.02 -2.70 5.86
CA THR A 69 2.53 -3.97 5.33
C THR A 69 3.50 -4.62 6.32
N LEU A 70 4.45 -3.87 6.88
CA LEU A 70 5.38 -4.38 7.90
C LEU A 70 4.63 -4.89 9.16
N LYS A 71 3.59 -4.18 9.60
CA LYS A 71 2.78 -4.62 10.74
C LYS A 71 2.07 -5.95 10.49
N GLU A 72 1.58 -6.15 9.27
CA GLU A 72 0.66 -7.25 8.95
C GLU A 72 1.36 -8.53 8.50
N ILE A 73 2.64 -8.47 8.15
CA ILE A 73 3.41 -9.67 7.84
C ILE A 73 3.81 -10.42 9.10
N ASN A 74 3.69 -11.75 9.06
CA ASN A 74 4.24 -12.60 10.12
C ASN A 74 5.77 -12.72 9.99
N LYS A 75 6.41 -13.25 11.04
CA LYS A 75 7.89 -13.37 11.12
C LYS A 75 8.54 -14.24 10.04
N ARG A 76 7.78 -15.07 9.31
CA ARG A 76 8.30 -15.97 8.26
C ARG A 76 8.19 -15.36 6.86
N GLN A 77 7.29 -14.40 6.67
CA GLN A 77 7.09 -13.73 5.40
C GLN A 77 8.22 -12.72 5.16
N LEU A 78 9.09 -13.01 4.20
CA LEU A 78 10.08 -12.05 3.69
C LEU A 78 9.42 -11.13 2.67
N VAL A 79 9.59 -9.81 2.82
CA VAL A 79 9.09 -8.80 1.90
C VAL A 79 10.22 -7.95 1.33
N PHE A 80 10.24 -7.85 0.00
CA PHE A 80 11.02 -6.88 -0.76
C PHE A 80 10.10 -5.77 -1.26
N TYR A 81 10.15 -4.62 -0.59
CA TYR A 81 9.27 -3.49 -0.87
C TYR A 81 10.02 -2.45 -1.69
N THR A 82 9.54 -2.14 -2.90
CA THR A 82 10.03 -1.04 -3.72
C THR A 82 8.97 0.06 -3.73
N ALA A 83 9.33 1.29 -3.40
CA ALA A 83 8.43 2.44 -3.51
C ALA A 83 9.03 3.49 -4.44
N ILE A 84 8.21 4.09 -5.30
CA ILE A 84 8.62 5.26 -6.10
C ILE A 84 7.90 6.51 -5.61
N GLU A 85 8.60 7.64 -5.65
CA GLU A 85 8.07 8.94 -5.23
C GLU A 85 8.83 10.04 -5.97
N LEU A 86 8.11 11.02 -6.48
CA LEU A 86 8.72 12.16 -7.18
C LEU A 86 8.94 13.34 -6.23
N PHE A 87 8.07 13.48 -5.21
CA PHE A 87 8.11 14.59 -4.26
C PHE A 87 8.07 14.04 -2.82
N PRO A 88 9.21 13.55 -2.30
CA PRO A 88 9.27 13.00 -0.94
C PRO A 88 8.74 13.94 0.13
N VAL A 89 8.02 13.39 1.10
CA VAL A 89 7.61 14.13 2.30
C VAL A 89 8.85 14.43 3.15
N ASP A 90 8.99 15.69 3.57
CA ASP A 90 10.08 16.10 4.45
C ASP A 90 10.02 15.39 5.80
N MET A 91 11.18 14.99 6.32
CA MET A 91 11.29 14.31 7.62
C MET A 91 10.65 15.13 8.76
N GLU A 92 10.74 16.46 8.69
CA GLU A 92 10.14 17.37 9.68
C GLU A 92 8.60 17.26 9.77
N ILE A 93 7.97 16.89 8.66
CA ILE A 93 6.53 16.65 8.57
C ILE A 93 6.25 15.19 8.91
N ALA A 94 7.00 14.25 8.33
CA ALA A 94 6.80 12.82 8.53
C ALA A 94 6.83 12.42 10.01
N GLN A 95 7.80 12.93 10.78
CA GLN A 95 7.93 12.62 12.22
C GLN A 95 6.76 13.13 13.09
N LYS A 96 5.93 14.03 12.56
CA LYS A 96 4.77 14.59 13.28
C LYS A 96 3.48 13.82 12.99
N LEU A 97 3.50 12.86 12.05
CA LEU A 97 2.34 12.04 11.74
C LEU A 97 2.08 11.06 12.88
N ASN A 98 0.83 11.00 13.32
CA ASN A 98 0.43 10.25 14.51
C ASN A 98 0.24 8.74 14.32
N TYR A 99 0.76 8.14 13.25
CA TYR A 99 0.45 6.75 12.93
C TYR A 99 0.91 5.75 14.00
N CYS A 100 1.96 6.09 14.74
CA CYS A 100 2.54 5.26 15.79
C CYS A 100 2.18 5.73 17.21
N ASP A 101 1.21 6.63 17.37
CA ASP A 101 0.91 7.23 18.68
C ASP A 101 0.09 6.31 19.60
N ALA A 102 -0.59 5.30 19.05
CA ALA A 102 -1.54 4.47 19.80
C ALA A 102 -1.57 3.01 19.36
N GLY A 103 -2.16 2.16 20.22
CA GLY A 103 -2.38 0.74 19.95
C GLY A 103 -1.09 -0.04 19.73
N ASP A 104 -1.15 -1.04 18.86
CA ASP A 104 0.00 -1.87 18.50
C ASP A 104 0.96 -1.17 17.53
N MET A 105 0.54 -0.08 16.89
CA MET A 105 1.38 0.69 15.96
C MET A 105 2.57 1.35 16.66
N LYS A 106 2.49 1.61 17.97
CA LYS A 106 3.57 2.20 18.77
C LYS A 106 4.87 1.39 18.72
N PHE A 107 4.78 0.08 18.52
CA PHE A 107 5.95 -0.80 18.45
C PHE A 107 6.76 -0.62 17.16
N TYR A 108 6.19 0.07 16.15
CA TYR A 108 6.79 0.29 14.84
C TYR A 108 7.31 1.73 14.64
N HIS A 109 7.34 2.54 15.70
CA HIS A 109 7.76 3.96 15.59
C HIS A 109 9.18 4.10 15.02
N GLU A 110 10.14 3.32 15.53
CA GLU A 110 11.52 3.34 15.03
C GLU A 110 11.60 2.84 13.58
N ASP A 111 10.84 1.81 13.23
CA ASP A 111 10.76 1.30 11.85
C ASP A 111 10.21 2.38 10.92
N PHE A 112 9.16 3.10 11.33
CA PHE A 112 8.56 4.19 10.57
C PHE A 112 9.54 5.34 10.34
N LEU A 113 10.24 5.80 11.38
CA LEU A 113 11.27 6.83 11.24
C LEU A 113 12.40 6.35 10.32
N LYS A 114 12.82 5.09 10.46
CA LYS A 114 13.85 4.47 9.61
C LYS A 114 13.43 4.41 8.14
N MET A 115 12.16 4.14 7.83
CA MET A 115 11.65 4.17 6.45
C MET A 115 11.86 5.55 5.81
N HIS A 116 11.58 6.64 6.53
CA HIS A 116 11.78 8.00 6.03
C HIS A 116 13.26 8.40 5.95
N GLN A 117 14.07 8.05 6.94
CA GLN A 117 15.50 8.36 6.99
C GLN A 117 16.37 7.54 6.03
N SER A 118 15.87 6.37 5.60
CA SER A 118 16.59 5.48 4.69
C SER A 118 17.04 6.19 3.41
N GLU A 119 18.25 5.88 2.96
CA GLU A 119 18.80 6.43 1.71
C GLU A 119 17.94 6.04 0.50
N TRP A 120 17.79 6.97 -0.44
CA TRP A 120 17.17 6.69 -1.72
C TRP A 120 18.10 5.83 -2.60
N GLU A 121 17.52 5.11 -3.55
CA GLU A 121 18.19 4.23 -4.52
C GLU A 121 18.89 2.99 -3.93
N LYS A 122 18.95 2.86 -2.60
CA LYS A 122 19.52 1.70 -1.90
C LYS A 122 18.43 0.82 -1.31
N GLU A 123 18.72 -0.48 -1.25
CA GLU A 123 17.92 -1.41 -0.46
C GLU A 123 18.40 -1.35 1.00
N ILE A 124 17.46 -1.14 1.92
CA ILE A 124 17.71 -1.01 3.35
C ILE A 124 16.85 -2.04 4.08
N ASP A 125 17.45 -2.77 5.02
CA ASP A 125 16.72 -3.63 5.95
C ASP A 125 15.99 -2.73 6.95
N ILE A 126 14.66 -2.67 6.91
CA ILE A 126 13.87 -1.95 7.91
C ILE A 126 13.79 -2.83 9.16
N SER A 127 13.33 -4.07 8.98
CA SER A 127 13.27 -5.13 10.00
C SER A 127 13.92 -6.41 9.47
N GLN A 128 13.93 -7.49 10.28
CA GLN A 128 14.52 -8.79 9.90
C GLN A 128 13.93 -9.38 8.61
N ASN A 129 12.66 -9.13 8.33
CA ASN A 129 11.91 -9.73 7.23
C ASN A 129 11.31 -8.69 6.28
N PHE A 130 11.71 -7.43 6.37
CA PHE A 130 11.22 -6.34 5.53
C PHE A 130 12.36 -5.47 5.01
N LYS A 131 12.55 -5.52 3.69
CA LYS A 131 13.51 -4.72 2.95
C LYS A 131 12.79 -3.61 2.20
N LEU A 132 13.28 -2.38 2.29
CA LEU A 132 12.74 -1.23 1.59
C LEU A 132 13.77 -0.67 0.60
N LYS A 133 13.36 -0.46 -0.64
CA LYS A 133 14.07 0.34 -1.64
C LYS A 133 13.18 1.49 -2.09
N LYS A 134 13.58 2.72 -1.79
CA LYS A 134 12.89 3.93 -2.26
C LYS A 134 13.56 4.44 -3.54
N ARG A 135 12.78 4.85 -4.54
CA ARG A 135 13.27 5.42 -5.80
C ARG A 135 12.73 6.84 -5.98
N ASN A 136 13.61 7.83 -6.13
CA ASN A 136 13.20 9.21 -6.38
C ASN A 136 13.04 9.41 -7.88
N ILE A 137 11.87 9.07 -8.41
CA ILE A 137 11.64 8.98 -9.85
C ILE A 137 10.17 9.23 -10.20
N ASP A 138 9.96 9.89 -11.33
CA ASP A 138 8.64 10.07 -11.92
C ASP A 138 8.11 8.71 -12.44
N LEU A 139 6.88 8.37 -12.06
CA LEU A 139 6.20 7.18 -12.59
C LEU A 139 6.23 7.16 -14.12
N LEU A 140 6.13 8.27 -14.82
CA LEU A 140 6.12 8.31 -16.29
C LEU A 140 7.45 7.82 -16.90
N THR A 141 8.58 8.13 -16.26
CA THR A 141 9.93 7.73 -16.72
C THR A 141 10.41 6.43 -16.08
N PHE A 142 9.82 6.02 -14.96
CA PHE A 142 10.15 4.78 -14.28
C PHE A 142 9.93 3.56 -15.18
N GLN A 143 10.95 2.69 -15.23
CA GLN A 143 10.91 1.40 -15.93
C GLN A 143 11.09 0.28 -14.89
N PRO A 144 9.99 -0.32 -14.41
CA PRO A 144 10.07 -1.45 -13.49
C PRO A 144 10.63 -2.69 -14.19
N GLU A 145 11.30 -3.55 -13.41
CA GLU A 145 11.78 -4.83 -13.90
C GLU A 145 10.60 -5.75 -14.30
N ALA A 146 10.72 -6.41 -15.46
CA ALA A 146 9.68 -7.29 -15.97
C ALA A 146 9.53 -8.54 -15.09
N ASN A 147 8.29 -8.98 -14.85
CA ASN A 147 7.95 -10.18 -14.06
C ASN A 147 8.63 -10.25 -12.67
N CYS A 148 8.79 -9.11 -12.00
CA CYS A 148 9.47 -8.99 -10.72
C CYS A 148 8.50 -8.95 -9.52
N TYR A 149 7.34 -8.31 -9.67
CA TYR A 149 6.46 -7.99 -8.54
C TYR A 149 5.27 -8.95 -8.41
N ASP A 150 4.93 -9.31 -7.18
CA ASP A 150 3.73 -10.09 -6.83
C ASP A 150 2.52 -9.17 -6.62
N LEU A 151 2.77 -7.95 -6.12
CA LEU A 151 1.74 -6.97 -5.79
C LEU A 151 2.17 -5.55 -6.14
N ILE A 152 1.23 -4.78 -6.69
CA ILE A 152 1.37 -3.35 -6.91
C ILE A 152 0.31 -2.61 -6.09
N TYR A 153 0.78 -1.70 -5.23
CA TYR A 153 -0.06 -0.65 -4.64
C TYR A 153 -0.03 0.55 -5.58
N PHE A 154 -1.14 0.80 -6.26
CA PHE A 154 -1.26 1.97 -7.12
C PHE A 154 -1.95 3.09 -6.35
N ASP A 155 -1.14 3.91 -5.68
CA ASP A 155 -1.55 4.97 -4.76
C ASP A 155 -1.11 6.37 -5.23
N ALA A 156 -1.43 6.66 -6.51
CA ALA A 156 -1.20 7.98 -7.07
C ALA A 156 -2.36 8.94 -6.73
N PHE A 157 -2.09 10.24 -6.83
CA PHE A 157 -3.13 11.27 -6.83
C PHE A 157 -4.17 11.02 -7.93
N SER A 158 -5.39 11.49 -7.71
CA SER A 158 -6.54 11.00 -8.48
C SER A 158 -6.43 11.41 -9.95
N PRO A 159 -7.09 10.70 -10.88
CA PRO A 159 -7.02 11.05 -12.31
C PRO A 159 -7.69 12.39 -12.64
N ASN A 160 -8.33 13.07 -11.68
CA ASN A 160 -8.79 14.43 -11.90
C ASN A 160 -7.63 15.43 -11.82
N VAL A 161 -6.61 15.12 -11.03
CA VAL A 161 -5.47 15.97 -10.74
C VAL A 161 -4.27 15.57 -11.59
N GLN A 162 -4.02 14.26 -11.72
CA GLN A 162 -2.89 13.72 -12.49
C GLN A 162 -3.33 12.66 -13.51
N PRO A 163 -4.20 12.99 -14.49
CA PRO A 163 -4.74 12.02 -15.46
C PRO A 163 -3.67 11.23 -16.23
N GLU A 164 -2.49 11.82 -16.47
CA GLU A 164 -1.36 11.24 -17.17
C GLU A 164 -0.82 9.95 -16.51
N LEU A 165 -0.98 9.82 -15.19
CA LEU A 165 -0.57 8.63 -14.44
C LEU A 165 -1.51 7.44 -14.63
N TRP A 166 -2.75 7.66 -15.09
CA TRP A 166 -3.81 6.65 -15.15
C TRP A 166 -4.07 6.14 -16.57
N THR A 167 -3.07 6.23 -17.43
CA THR A 167 -3.17 5.86 -18.85
C THR A 167 -2.89 4.37 -19.06
N ALA A 168 -3.38 3.83 -20.19
CA ALA A 168 -3.06 2.46 -20.60
C ALA A 168 -1.54 2.26 -20.77
N ALA A 169 -0.81 3.28 -21.24
CA ALA A 169 0.65 3.21 -21.37
C ALA A 169 1.34 2.99 -20.01
N VAL A 170 0.90 3.70 -18.96
CA VAL A 170 1.41 3.48 -17.59
C VAL A 170 1.02 2.11 -17.08
N PHE A 171 -0.24 1.70 -17.23
CA PHE A 171 -0.65 0.37 -16.77
C PHE A 171 0.02 -0.76 -17.56
N GLN A 172 0.45 -0.55 -18.81
CA GLN A 172 1.12 -1.58 -19.60
C GLN A 172 2.47 -1.96 -19.00
N LYS A 173 3.28 -0.99 -18.57
CA LYS A 173 4.57 -1.30 -17.92
C LYS A 173 4.38 -1.94 -16.55
N LEU A 174 3.35 -1.55 -15.80
CA LEU A 174 3.00 -2.19 -14.53
C LEU A 174 2.48 -3.62 -14.71
N PHE A 175 1.70 -3.86 -15.77
CA PHE A 175 1.28 -5.21 -16.16
C PHE A 175 2.49 -6.08 -16.52
N ASN A 176 3.46 -5.53 -17.27
CA ASN A 176 4.66 -6.25 -17.65
C ASN A 176 5.57 -6.56 -16.43
N SER A 177 5.57 -5.71 -15.42
CA SER A 177 6.38 -5.91 -14.21
C SER A 177 5.80 -6.90 -13.20
N LEU A 178 4.49 -7.16 -13.25
CA LEU A 178 3.88 -8.19 -12.42
C LEU A 178 4.26 -9.60 -12.87
N LYS A 179 4.45 -10.53 -11.94
CA LYS A 179 4.46 -11.97 -12.20
C LYS A 179 3.07 -12.46 -12.60
N ASP A 180 2.99 -13.68 -13.12
CA ASP A 180 1.70 -14.33 -13.38
C ASP A 180 0.88 -14.46 -12.10
N ASN A 181 -0.42 -14.15 -12.18
CA ASN A 181 -1.34 -13.99 -11.04
C ASN A 181 -1.00 -12.85 -10.08
N GLY A 182 -0.03 -12.00 -10.42
CA GLY A 182 0.28 -10.78 -9.69
C GLY A 182 -0.91 -9.82 -9.69
N ILE A 183 -1.01 -9.04 -8.62
CA ILE A 183 -2.17 -8.20 -8.32
C ILE A 183 -1.78 -6.73 -8.35
N LEU A 184 -2.64 -5.87 -8.88
CA LEU A 184 -2.62 -4.42 -8.68
C LEU A 184 -3.89 -4.03 -7.93
N VAL A 185 -3.75 -3.22 -6.87
CA VAL A 185 -4.87 -2.65 -6.12
C VAL A 185 -4.81 -1.13 -6.13
N THR A 186 -5.98 -0.49 -6.15
CA THR A 186 -6.09 0.96 -6.06
C THR A 186 -7.44 1.38 -5.48
N TYR A 187 -7.45 2.51 -4.77
CA TYR A 187 -8.68 3.12 -4.27
C TYR A 187 -9.61 3.62 -5.39
N CYS A 188 -9.06 3.88 -6.59
CA CYS A 188 -9.78 4.58 -7.65
C CYS A 188 -10.62 3.63 -8.53
N ALA A 189 -11.95 3.73 -8.44
CA ALA A 189 -12.89 2.89 -9.22
C ALA A 189 -13.56 3.59 -10.43
N LYS A 190 -12.95 4.67 -10.95
CA LYS A 190 -13.49 5.44 -12.09
C LYS A 190 -13.54 4.61 -13.38
N GLY A 191 -14.47 4.98 -14.26
CA GLY A 191 -14.68 4.31 -15.56
C GLY A 191 -13.42 4.24 -16.42
N ILE A 192 -12.75 5.37 -16.57
CA ILE A 192 -11.51 5.52 -17.35
C ILE A 192 -10.39 4.60 -16.85
N VAL A 193 -10.24 4.45 -15.52
CA VAL A 193 -9.21 3.61 -14.91
C VAL A 193 -9.49 2.13 -15.19
N LYS A 194 -10.76 1.70 -15.03
CA LYS A 194 -11.17 0.32 -15.37
C LYS A 194 -10.92 0.00 -16.84
N GLN A 195 -11.18 0.96 -17.73
CA GLN A 195 -10.97 0.78 -19.15
C GLN A 195 -9.48 0.64 -19.47
N ALA A 196 -8.64 1.53 -18.94
CA ALA A 196 -7.20 1.51 -19.14
C ALA A 196 -6.56 0.20 -18.62
N LEU A 197 -6.96 -0.27 -17.44
CA LEU A 197 -6.52 -1.57 -16.91
C LEU A 197 -6.93 -2.75 -17.82
N ARG A 198 -8.17 -2.75 -18.31
CA ARG A 198 -8.65 -3.82 -19.21
C ARG A 198 -7.95 -3.81 -20.57
N GLN A 199 -7.63 -2.62 -21.09
CA GLN A 199 -6.93 -2.45 -22.36
C GLN A 199 -5.57 -3.15 -22.37
N VAL A 200 -4.86 -3.18 -21.23
CA VAL A 200 -3.55 -3.83 -21.13
C VAL A 200 -3.61 -5.31 -20.74
N GLY A 201 -4.82 -5.86 -20.54
CA GLY A 201 -5.04 -7.28 -20.28
C GLY A 201 -5.30 -7.66 -18.83
N PHE A 202 -5.48 -6.71 -17.91
CA PHE A 202 -5.86 -7.06 -16.53
C PHE A 202 -7.29 -7.62 -16.46
N VAL A 203 -7.46 -8.64 -15.62
CA VAL A 203 -8.79 -9.05 -15.13
C VAL A 203 -9.18 -8.13 -13.96
N VAL A 204 -10.08 -7.18 -14.23
CA VAL A 204 -10.48 -6.15 -13.27
C VAL A 204 -11.71 -6.59 -12.47
N LYS A 205 -11.55 -6.69 -11.14
CA LYS A 205 -12.61 -6.91 -10.16
C LYS A 205 -12.95 -5.61 -9.45
N ARG A 206 -14.24 -5.44 -9.14
CA ARG A 206 -14.75 -4.34 -8.32
C ARG A 206 -15.06 -4.89 -6.94
N LEU A 207 -14.41 -4.36 -5.91
CA LEU A 207 -14.63 -4.76 -4.52
C LEU A 207 -15.38 -3.65 -3.77
N PRO A 208 -16.09 -3.98 -2.67
CA PRO A 208 -16.64 -2.96 -1.77
C PRO A 208 -15.54 -2.00 -1.29
N GLY A 209 -15.85 -0.70 -1.21
CA GLY A 209 -14.90 0.30 -0.72
C GLY A 209 -14.99 0.54 0.80
N PRO A 210 -14.01 1.26 1.36
CA PRO A 210 -14.03 1.72 2.75
C PRO A 210 -15.07 2.84 2.96
N PRO A 211 -15.30 3.32 4.20
CA PRO A 211 -16.14 4.48 4.46
C PRO A 211 -15.86 5.65 3.50
N GLY A 212 -16.92 6.22 2.94
CA GLY A 212 -16.83 7.30 1.95
C GLY A 212 -16.56 6.87 0.51
N LYS A 213 -16.29 5.59 0.22
CA LYS A 213 -16.07 5.07 -1.13
C LYS A 213 -16.95 3.85 -1.41
N ARG A 214 -17.71 3.89 -2.51
CA ARG A 214 -18.58 2.75 -2.87
C ARG A 214 -17.79 1.52 -3.29
N HIS A 215 -16.71 1.72 -4.05
CA HIS A 215 -15.94 0.64 -4.63
C HIS A 215 -14.47 1.00 -4.76
N ILE A 216 -13.63 -0.03 -4.77
CA ILE A 216 -12.21 0.00 -5.11
C ILE A 216 -11.94 -1.00 -6.24
N LEU A 217 -10.74 -0.99 -6.80
CA LEU A 217 -10.35 -1.95 -7.86
C LEU A 217 -9.24 -2.87 -7.39
N GLN A 218 -9.38 -4.13 -7.81
CA GLN A 218 -8.32 -5.12 -7.83
C GLN A 218 -8.19 -5.61 -9.28
N ALA A 219 -6.97 -5.68 -9.80
CA ALA A 219 -6.66 -6.05 -11.16
C ALA A 219 -5.61 -7.16 -11.15
N ILE A 220 -5.89 -8.28 -11.82
CA ILE A 220 -5.04 -9.49 -11.76
C ILE A 220 -4.46 -9.79 -13.13
N LYS A 221 -3.14 -10.03 -13.20
CA LYS A 221 -2.45 -10.48 -14.41
C LYS A 221 -2.69 -11.97 -14.64
N ASN A 222 -3.11 -12.34 -15.85
CA ASN A 222 -3.22 -13.74 -16.29
C ASN A 222 -3.97 -14.64 -15.28
N ALA A 223 -5.09 -14.15 -14.74
CA ALA A 223 -5.82 -14.85 -13.68
C ALA A 223 -6.15 -16.30 -14.08
N LYS A 224 -5.41 -17.26 -13.54
CA LYS A 224 -5.79 -18.68 -13.64
C LYS A 224 -6.92 -18.93 -12.65
N THR A 225 -7.90 -19.73 -13.03
CA THR A 225 -8.94 -20.22 -12.10
C THR A 225 -8.26 -21.01 -10.99
N LYS A 226 -8.05 -20.39 -9.82
CA LYS A 226 -7.62 -21.11 -8.61
C LYS A 226 -8.77 -22.03 -8.21
N ASN A 227 -8.56 -23.35 -8.28
CA ASN A 227 -9.38 -24.29 -7.52
C ASN A 227 -9.27 -23.91 -6.05
N THR A 228 -10.37 -23.47 -5.46
CA THR A 228 -10.41 -22.93 -4.10
C THR A 228 -10.12 -24.03 -3.08
N HIS A 229 -8.88 -24.10 -2.62
CA HIS A 229 -8.59 -24.63 -1.29
C HIS A 229 -8.29 -23.44 -0.39
N CYS A 230 -9.31 -22.98 0.32
CA CYS A 230 -9.22 -21.86 1.26
C CYS A 230 -8.35 -22.31 2.45
N PRO A 231 -7.20 -21.68 2.73
CA PRO A 231 -6.53 -21.87 4.01
C PRO A 231 -7.42 -21.24 5.09
N LYS A 232 -7.69 -21.99 6.16
CA LYS A 232 -8.48 -21.48 7.30
C LYS A 232 -7.73 -20.32 7.96
N LYS A 233 -8.47 -19.23 8.20
CA LYS A 233 -8.05 -18.03 8.93
C LYS A 233 -7.27 -18.37 10.21
N MET A 234 -6.06 -17.83 10.35
CA MET A 234 -5.44 -17.63 11.66
C MET A 234 -6.18 -16.47 12.33
N PHE A 235 -7.10 -16.78 13.24
CA PHE A 235 -7.52 -15.82 14.26
C PHE A 235 -6.54 -15.96 15.41
N HIS A 236 -5.76 -14.91 15.69
CA HIS A 236 -5.09 -14.78 16.97
C HIS A 236 -6.17 -14.49 18.04
N LEU A 237 -6.51 -15.51 18.84
CA LEU A 237 -7.12 -15.29 20.15
C LEU A 237 -6.01 -14.81 21.10
N PHE A 238 -6.13 -13.58 21.58
CA PHE A 238 -5.50 -13.18 22.83
C PHE A 238 -6.36 -13.71 23.98
N ASP A 239 -5.90 -14.76 24.66
CA ASP A 239 -6.49 -15.21 25.90
C ASP A 239 -6.21 -14.17 27.01
N PHE A 240 -7.28 -13.57 27.53
CA PHE A 240 -7.29 -12.82 28.78
C PHE A 240 -7.46 -13.83 29.93
N GLU A 241 -6.36 -14.22 30.57
CA GLU A 241 -6.45 -14.92 31.86
C GLU A 241 -6.82 -13.91 32.97
N ALA A 242 -8.12 -13.87 33.29
CA ALA A 242 -8.61 -13.28 34.54
C ALA A 242 -8.42 -14.28 35.68
N GLY A 243 -7.33 -14.16 36.42
CA GLY A 243 -7.11 -14.87 37.68
C GLY A 243 -8.03 -14.32 38.78
N ILE A 244 -9.12 -15.02 39.06
CA ILE A 244 -9.91 -14.88 40.29
C ILE A 244 -9.40 -15.91 41.29
N THR A 245 -8.77 -15.47 42.38
CA THR A 245 -8.61 -16.28 43.59
C THR A 245 -9.27 -15.56 44.77
N LYS A 246 -10.48 -16.03 45.11
CA LYS A 246 -11.06 -15.91 46.45
C LYS A 246 -10.76 -17.20 47.20
N ARG A 247 -9.97 -17.12 48.26
CA ARG A 247 -10.23 -17.63 49.62
C ARG A 247 -9.02 -17.40 50.49
#